data_AF-A0A937WHP7-F1
#
_entry.id   AF-A0A937WHP7-F1
#
_cell.length_a   1.000
_cell.length_b   1.000
_cell.length_c   1.000
_cell.angle_alpha   90.00
_cell.angle_beta   90.00
_cell.angle_gamma   90.00
#
_symmetry.space_group_name_H-M   'P 1'
#
loop_
_entity.id
_entity.type
_entity.pdbx_description
1 polymer ?
#
loop_
_entity_poly.entity_id
_entity_poly.type
_entity_poly.pdbx_seq_one_letter_code
_entity_poly.pdbx_strand_id
1 'polypeptide(L)'
;MAGVKIMSRIIKTIEIEGHPAVALFDTGAVYTYVRSSLLHHVPLKSVTQPVRVTLGGQEIDIRELCFIEGKIEGLDFFADAVPVSKLGRADGHELDALIGTLTMERWEIKLDPKAGTLDLEGLRRREFIEF
;
A
#
# COMPACT_ATOMS: atom_id res chain seq x y z
N MET A 1 -8.25 -32.81 0.33
CA MET A 1 -7.34 -31.65 0.33
C MET A 1 -8.11 -30.45 -0.18
N ALA A 2 -8.41 -29.49 0.70
CA ALA A 2 -9.01 -28.23 0.26
C ALA A 2 -7.95 -27.48 -0.55
N GLY A 3 -8.22 -27.25 -1.84
CA GLY A 3 -7.39 -26.38 -2.65
C GLY A 3 -7.37 -25.01 -2.00
N VAL A 4 -6.18 -24.51 -1.65
CA VAL A 4 -6.00 -23.11 -1.30
C VAL A 4 -6.52 -22.32 -2.48
N LYS A 5 -7.70 -21.70 -2.33
CA LYS A 5 -8.19 -20.74 -3.31
C LYS A 5 -7.19 -19.60 -3.28
N ILE A 6 -6.33 -19.51 -4.29
CA ILE A 6 -5.44 -18.36 -4.47
C ILE A 6 -6.37 -17.15 -4.53
N MET A 7 -6.39 -16.36 -3.46
CA MET A 7 -7.08 -15.08 -3.48
C MET A 7 -6.47 -14.28 -4.63
N SER A 8 -7.32 -13.84 -5.57
CA SER A 8 -6.88 -12.93 -6.62
C SER A 8 -6.29 -11.70 -5.94
N ARG A 9 -5.05 -11.36 -6.28
CA ARG A 9 -4.44 -10.12 -5.82
C ARG A 9 -5.27 -8.96 -6.37
N ILE A 10 -5.49 -7.95 -5.54
CA ILE A 10 -6.21 -6.76 -5.97
C ILE A 10 -5.18 -5.72 -6.35
N ILE A 11 -5.05 -5.48 -7.65
CA ILE A 11 -4.17 -4.47 -8.23
C ILE A 11 -5.04 -3.38 -8.83
N LYS A 12 -4.83 -2.13 -8.43
CA LYS A 12 -5.52 -0.97 -9.00
C LYS A 12 -4.53 0.13 -9.35
N THR A 13 -4.88 0.95 -10.34
CA THR A 13 -4.24 2.24 -10.51
C THR A 13 -4.84 3.22 -9.50
N ILE A 14 -3.99 3.86 -8.72
CA ILE A 14 -4.31 4.88 -7.72
C ILE A 14 -3.47 6.12 -7.99
N GLU A 15 -3.64 7.17 -7.19
CA GLU A 15 -2.72 8.29 -7.16
C GLU A 15 -1.88 8.23 -5.87
N ILE A 16 -0.60 8.55 -5.97
CA ILE A 16 0.32 8.78 -4.85
C ILE A 16 1.04 10.09 -5.13
N GLU A 17 0.96 11.06 -4.23
CA GLU A 17 1.59 12.38 -4.38
C GLU A 17 1.26 13.04 -5.74
N GLY A 18 0.02 12.89 -6.20
CA GLY A 18 -0.46 13.43 -7.49
C GLY A 18 0.00 12.65 -8.74
N HIS A 19 0.69 11.52 -8.59
CA HIS A 19 1.18 10.70 -9.70
C HIS A 19 0.39 9.39 -9.79
N PRO A 20 0.01 8.92 -11.00
CA PRO A 20 -0.57 7.60 -11.18
C PRO A 20 0.41 6.50 -10.73
N ALA A 21 -0.10 5.53 -9.99
CA ALA A 21 0.67 4.42 -9.43
C ALA A 21 -0.12 3.11 -9.50
N VAL A 22 0.50 2.04 -10.00
CA VAL A 22 -0.04 0.68 -9.93
C VAL A 22 0.22 0.13 -8.53
N ALA A 23 -0.85 -0.06 -7.77
CA ALA A 23 -0.80 -0.47 -6.38
C ALA A 23 -1.36 -1.88 -6.16
N LEU A 24 -0.63 -2.69 -5.42
CA LEU A 24 -1.11 -3.95 -4.85
C LEU A 24 -1.68 -3.70 -3.45
N PHE A 25 -2.87 -4.21 -3.17
CA PHE A 25 -3.46 -4.22 -1.83
C PHE A 25 -3.17 -5.57 -1.16
N ASP A 26 -2.34 -5.56 -0.11
CA ASP A 26 -1.78 -6.77 0.47
C ASP A 26 -1.96 -6.83 1.99
N THR A 27 -2.89 -7.69 2.43
CA THR A 27 -3.14 -7.95 3.86
C THR A 27 -1.99 -8.68 4.56
N GLY A 28 -1.03 -9.24 3.81
CA GLY A 28 0.17 -9.89 4.34
C GLY A 28 1.30 -8.92 4.67
N ALA A 29 1.20 -7.65 4.25
CA ALA A 29 2.19 -6.63 4.52
C ALA A 29 1.67 -5.63 5.57
N VAL A 30 2.43 -5.41 6.64
CA VAL A 30 2.06 -4.44 7.68
C VAL A 30 2.20 -3.00 7.16
N TYR A 31 3.33 -2.72 6.50
CA TYR A 31 3.69 -1.39 6.01
C TYR A 31 3.18 -1.15 4.59
N THR A 32 2.94 0.12 4.27
CA THR A 32 2.81 0.60 2.90
C THR A 32 4.20 0.89 2.33
N TYR A 33 4.45 0.45 1.10
CA TYR A 33 5.72 0.66 0.39
C TYR A 33 5.44 1.42 -0.90
N VAL A 34 6.26 2.42 -1.21
CA VAL A 34 6.11 3.22 -2.42
C VAL A 34 7.44 3.35 -3.13
N ARG A 35 7.42 3.27 -4.46
CA ARG A 35 8.62 3.48 -5.27
C ARG A 35 9.15 4.90 -5.05
N SER A 36 10.43 5.02 -4.69
CA SER A 36 11.05 6.31 -4.36
C SER A 36 10.96 7.35 -5.49
N SER A 37 10.81 6.93 -6.75
CA SER A 37 10.60 7.83 -7.90
C SER A 37 9.24 8.55 -7.90
N LEU A 38 8.32 8.22 -6.98
CA LEU A 38 7.06 8.94 -6.79
C LEU A 38 7.14 9.95 -5.64
N LEU A 39 8.25 9.98 -4.89
CA LEU A 39 8.36 10.69 -3.60
C LEU A 39 9.31 11.90 -3.67
N HIS A 40 9.51 12.48 -4.85
CA HIS A 40 10.53 13.52 -5.08
C HIS A 40 10.43 14.75 -4.17
N HIS A 41 9.22 15.07 -3.69
CA HIS A 41 8.96 16.24 -2.84
C HIS A 41 8.57 15.89 -1.41
N VAL A 42 8.54 14.59 -1.07
CA VAL A 42 8.10 14.14 0.23
C VAL A 42 9.29 14.09 1.19
N PRO A 43 9.23 14.77 2.35
CA PRO A 43 10.28 14.68 3.35
C PRO A 43 10.46 13.25 3.87
N LEU A 44 11.70 12.75 3.82
CA LEU A 44 12.07 11.45 4.37
C LEU A 44 12.56 11.59 5.81
N LYS A 45 12.15 10.66 6.66
CA LYS A 45 12.58 10.54 8.06
C LYS A 45 13.35 9.25 8.24
N SER A 46 14.62 9.36 8.60
CA SER A 46 15.42 8.19 9.00
C SER A 46 14.92 7.59 10.31
N VAL A 47 14.91 6.26 10.39
CA VAL A 47 14.62 5.52 11.62
C VAL A 47 15.91 5.16 12.35
N THR A 48 15.94 5.30 13.68
CA THR A 48 17.13 5.05 14.49
C THR A 48 17.51 3.58 14.54
N GLN A 49 16.51 2.68 14.52
CA GLN A 49 16.69 1.23 14.53
C GLN A 49 15.93 0.63 13.34
N PRO A 50 16.64 0.25 12.27
CA PRO A 50 16.00 -0.32 11.08
C PRO A 50 15.28 -1.64 11.38
N VAL A 51 14.16 -1.86 10.70
CA VAL A 51 13.40 -3.11 10.75
C VAL A 51 13.67 -3.91 9.48
N ARG A 52 14.01 -5.19 9.62
CA ARG A 52 14.21 -6.08 8.46
C ARG A 52 12.90 -6.74 8.06
N VAL A 53 12.59 -6.71 6.77
CA VAL A 53 11.39 -7.32 6.18
C VAL A 53 11.74 -8.04 4.88
N THR A 54 10.93 -9.04 4.52
CA THR A 54 11.02 -9.70 3.21
C THR A 54 9.92 -9.15 2.31
N LEU A 55 10.30 -8.37 1.30
CA LEU A 55 9.42 -7.75 0.32
C LEU A 55 9.67 -8.35 -1.06
N GLY A 56 8.65 -8.97 -1.67
CA GLY A 56 8.78 -9.57 -3.01
C GLY A 56 9.87 -10.65 -3.11
N GLY A 57 10.16 -11.34 -2.00
CA GLY A 57 11.23 -12.34 -1.91
C GLY A 57 12.64 -11.78 -1.69
N GLN A 58 12.79 -10.46 -1.50
CA GLN A 58 14.04 -9.81 -1.17
C GLN A 58 14.03 -9.29 0.26
N GLU A 59 15.12 -9.48 1.00
CA GLU A 59 15.29 -8.83 2.30
C GLU A 59 15.65 -7.35 2.11
N ILE A 60 14.94 -6.48 2.81
CA ILE A 60 15.24 -5.05 2.89
C ILE A 60 15.26 -4.58 4.35
N ASP A 61 16.13 -3.63 4.65
CA ASP A 61 16.10 -2.90 5.92
C ASP A 61 15.29 -1.60 5.72
N ILE A 62 14.20 -1.44 6.46
CA ILE A 62 13.44 -0.18 6.52
C ILE A 62 14.29 0.84 7.28
N ARG A 63 14.91 1.76 6.56
CA ARG A 63 15.80 2.80 7.12
C ARG A 63 15.19 4.19 7.11
N GLU A 64 14.15 4.38 6.30
CA GLU A 64 13.47 5.65 6.13
C GLU A 64 11.96 5.42 6.04
N LEU A 65 11.20 6.42 6.46
CA LEU A 65 9.75 6.52 6.33
C LEU A 65 9.39 7.91 5.81
N CYS A 66 8.22 8.04 5.22
CA CYS A 66 7.66 9.31 4.78
C CYS A 66 6.15 9.30 4.97
N PHE A 67 5.55 10.49 5.09
CA PHE A 67 4.10 10.64 5.14
C PHE A 67 3.61 11.04 3.75
N ILE A 68 2.65 10.29 3.20
CA ILE A 68 2.15 10.49 1.85
C ILE A 68 0.64 10.73 1.83
N GLU A 69 0.20 11.44 0.79
CA GLU A 69 -1.19 11.53 0.36
C GLU A 69 -1.39 10.71 -0.93
N GLY A 70 -2.57 10.10 -1.06
CA GLY A 70 -2.95 9.37 -2.25
C GLY A 70 -4.43 9.37 -2.49
N LYS A 71 -4.86 8.84 -3.64
CA LYS A 71 -6.28 8.72 -4.00
C LYS A 71 -6.61 7.34 -4.53
N ILE A 72 -7.67 6.73 -4.01
CA ILE A 72 -8.24 5.50 -4.55
C ILE A 72 -9.60 5.85 -5.12
N GLU A 73 -9.78 5.71 -6.44
CA GLU A 73 -11.03 6.08 -7.12
C GLU A 73 -11.47 7.53 -6.82
N GLY A 74 -10.49 8.45 -6.70
CA GLY A 74 -10.72 9.87 -6.39
C GLY A 74 -10.94 10.18 -4.90
N LEU A 75 -10.96 9.17 -4.03
CA LEU A 75 -11.10 9.34 -2.58
C LEU A 75 -9.72 9.48 -1.93
N ASP A 76 -9.49 10.59 -1.24
CA ASP A 76 -8.21 10.90 -0.62
C ASP A 76 -7.91 10.00 0.58
N PHE A 77 -6.67 9.54 0.73
CA PHE A 77 -6.16 8.85 1.92
C PHE A 77 -4.76 9.38 2.24
N PHE A 78 -4.30 9.16 3.47
CA PHE A 78 -2.91 9.39 3.85
C PHE A 78 -2.31 8.18 4.57
N ALA A 79 -1.00 8.04 4.52
CA ALA A 79 -0.29 6.92 5.12
C ALA A 79 1.16 7.25 5.45
N ASP A 80 1.70 6.55 6.45
CA ASP A 80 3.15 6.35 6.55
C ASP A 80 3.57 5.33 5.48
N ALA A 81 4.62 5.64 4.74
CA ALA A 81 5.13 4.81 3.66
C ALA A 81 6.64 4.62 3.76
N VAL A 82 7.08 3.41 3.40
CA VAL A 82 8.48 3.05 3.25
C VAL A 82 8.90 3.33 1.80
N PRO A 83 9.84 4.25 1.54
CA PRO A 83 10.40 4.44 0.21
C PRO A 83 11.27 3.22 -0.16
N VAL A 84 11.03 2.65 -1.34
CA VAL A 84 11.84 1.55 -1.89
C VAL A 84 12.21 1.82 -3.34
N SER A 85 13.37 1.32 -3.78
CA SER A 85 13.79 1.50 -5.18
C SER A 85 12.94 0.68 -6.15
N LYS A 86 12.44 -0.49 -5.73
CA LYS A 86 11.60 -1.39 -6.51
C LYS A 86 10.73 -2.27 -5.61
N LEU A 87 9.53 -2.59 -6.07
CA LEU A 87 8.64 -3.57 -5.42
C LEU A 87 8.57 -4.90 -6.15
N GLY A 88 8.89 -4.92 -7.45
CA GLY A 88 8.79 -6.10 -8.31
C GLY A 88 7.44 -6.17 -9.03
N ARG A 89 7.05 -7.40 -9.42
CA ARG A 89 5.85 -7.65 -10.24
C ARG A 89 4.82 -8.49 -9.51
N ALA A 90 3.54 -8.18 -9.75
CA ALA A 90 2.42 -9.05 -9.41
C ALA A 90 1.46 -9.12 -10.59
N ASP A 91 1.00 -10.32 -10.92
CA ASP A 91 0.00 -10.61 -11.95
C ASP A 91 0.28 -9.92 -13.31
N GLY A 92 1.57 -9.84 -13.68
CA GLY A 92 2.04 -9.24 -14.93
C GLY A 92 2.31 -7.72 -14.87
N HIS A 93 1.95 -7.07 -13.77
CA HIS A 93 2.14 -5.63 -13.57
C HIS A 93 3.41 -5.34 -12.76
N GLU A 94 4.18 -4.33 -13.19
CA GLU A 94 5.20 -3.70 -12.34
C GLU A 94 4.51 -2.86 -11.28
N LEU A 95 4.90 -3.04 -10.02
CA LEU A 95 4.26 -2.36 -8.89
C LEU A 95 4.98 -1.05 -8.56
N ASP A 96 4.21 0.02 -8.47
CA ASP A 96 4.65 1.33 -8.00
C ASP A 96 4.41 1.50 -6.50
N ALA A 97 3.38 0.83 -5.96
CA ALA A 97 3.04 0.84 -4.55
C ALA A 97 2.54 -0.53 -4.07
N LEU A 98 2.70 -0.76 -2.77
CA LEU A 98 2.02 -1.81 -2.03
C LEU A 98 1.31 -1.12 -0.86
N ILE A 99 -0.01 -1.25 -0.78
CA ILE A 99 -0.82 -0.74 0.31
C ILE A 99 -0.97 -1.84 1.35
N GLY A 100 -0.35 -1.64 2.51
CA GLY A 100 -0.34 -2.60 3.59
C GLY A 100 -1.55 -2.48 4.53
N THR A 101 -1.66 -3.46 5.43
CA THR A 101 -2.76 -3.61 6.38
C THR A 101 -2.97 -2.38 7.26
N LEU A 102 -1.91 -1.70 7.75
CA LEU A 102 -2.10 -0.52 8.60
C LEU A 102 -2.85 0.61 7.88
N THR A 103 -2.52 0.84 6.60
CA THR A 103 -3.23 1.83 5.78
C THR A 103 -4.65 1.36 5.49
N MET A 104 -4.83 0.09 5.15
CA MET A 104 -6.16 -0.45 4.86
C MET A 104 -7.10 -0.38 6.08
N GLU A 105 -6.63 -0.79 7.26
CA GLU A 105 -7.41 -0.75 8.51
C GLU A 105 -7.78 0.68 8.88
N ARG A 106 -6.82 1.62 8.85
CA ARG A 106 -7.06 3.04 9.15
C ARG A 106 -8.22 3.62 8.33
N TRP A 107 -8.34 3.20 7.08
CA TRP A 107 -9.34 3.71 6.14
C TRP A 107 -10.53 2.77 5.92
N GLU A 108 -10.62 1.69 6.71
CA GLU A 108 -11.59 0.60 6.59
C GLU A 108 -11.69 0.04 5.15
N ILE A 109 -10.58 0.02 4.41
CA ILE A 109 -10.50 -0.54 3.05
C ILE A 109 -10.51 -2.06 3.18
N LYS A 110 -11.50 -2.71 2.59
CA LYS A 110 -11.61 -4.18 2.59
C LYS A 110 -11.45 -4.71 1.18
N LEU A 111 -10.81 -5.88 1.07
CA LEU A 111 -10.77 -6.60 -0.19
C LEU A 111 -12.12 -7.27 -0.45
N ASP A 112 -12.62 -7.19 -1.67
CA ASP A 112 -13.66 -8.08 -2.19
C ASP A 112 -13.05 -9.01 -3.26
N PRO A 113 -12.54 -10.19 -2.86
CA PRO A 113 -11.93 -11.13 -3.79
C PRO A 113 -12.92 -11.78 -4.75
N LYS A 114 -14.24 -11.69 -4.51
CA LYS A 114 -15.23 -12.26 -5.42
C LYS A 114 -15.45 -11.33 -6.61
N ALA A 115 -15.46 -10.02 -6.36
CA ALA A 115 -15.60 -9.00 -7.40
C ALA A 115 -14.25 -8.49 -7.93
N GLY A 116 -13.13 -8.86 -7.31
CA GLY A 116 -11.80 -8.34 -7.68
C GLY A 116 -11.67 -6.83 -7.43
N THR A 117 -12.37 -6.31 -6.43
CA THR A 117 -12.45 -4.88 -6.14
C THR A 117 -12.22 -4.57 -4.66
N LEU A 118 -12.24 -3.29 -4.31
CA LEU A 118 -12.16 -2.81 -2.94
C LEU A 118 -13.53 -2.34 -2.48
N ASP A 119 -13.86 -2.65 -1.23
CA ASP A 119 -14.86 -1.91 -0.47
C ASP A 119 -14.18 -0.68 0.13
N LEU A 120 -14.70 0.49 -0.24
CA LEU A 120 -14.19 1.82 0.14
C LEU A 120 -15.22 2.60 0.96
N GLU A 121 -16.21 1.94 1.56
CA GLU A 121 -17.29 2.60 2.31
C GLU A 121 -16.75 3.49 3.43
N GLY A 122 -15.79 3.02 4.22
CA GLY A 122 -15.19 3.84 5.29
C GLY A 122 -14.41 5.04 4.76
N LEU A 123 -13.66 4.85 3.67
CA LEU A 123 -12.94 5.94 3.01
C LEU A 123 -13.91 7.01 2.46
N ARG A 124 -15.07 6.61 1.92
CA ARG A 124 -16.15 7.51 1.47
C ARG A 124 -16.82 8.23 2.64
N ARG A 125 -17.11 7.50 3.72
CA ARG A 125 -17.78 8.04 4.91
C ARG A 125 -16.94 9.10 5.60
N ARG A 126 -15.62 8.91 5.64
CA ARG A 126 -14.64 9.85 6.23
C ARG A 126 -14.88 10.18 7.70
N GLU A 127 -15.54 9.27 8.42
CA GLU A 127 -15.83 9.38 9.85
C GLU A 127 -15.36 8.12 10.57
N PHE A 128 -14.50 8.30 11.58
CA PHE A 128 -13.86 7.24 12.33
C PHE A 128 -14.05 7.49 13.83
N ILE A 129 -14.14 6.41 14.60
CA ILE A 129 -14.26 6.47 16.06
C ILE A 129 -12.87 6.16 16.64
N GLU A 130 -12.32 7.11 17.38
CA GLU A 130 -11.06 6.97 18.12
C GLU A 130 -11.33 7.18 19.63
N PHE A 131 -10.49 6.61 20.49
CA PHE A 131 -10.62 6.68 21.95
C PHE A 131 -9.65 7.70 22.57
#